data_AF-A0A0B1RWX4-F1
#
_entry.id   AF-A0A0B1RWX4-F1
#
_cell.length_a   1.000
_cell.length_b   1.000
_cell.length_c   1.000
_cell.angle_alpha   90.00
_cell.angle_beta   90.00
_cell.angle_gamma   90.00
#
_symmetry.space_group_name_H-M   'P 1'
#
loop_
_entity.id
_entity.type
_entity.pdbx_description
1 polymer ?
#
loop_
_entity_poly.entity_id
_entity_poly.type
_entity_poly.pdbx_seq_one_letter_code
_entity_poly.pdbx_strand_id
1 'polypeptide(L)'
;ETLFSLIGKAVTPYFKSFIKESGRGERDGDKLAPTVEKNLNEAEVALLHLQQNIDIPEINLVINPHIQAAIQKASKEGRKAKVTDLGDLVEDPQFLNSLQSGVNRWIKEIRKVTKLERDPGSGSSLQEMTFWLNLERALQKILQKRESEEVTLTLEALKCGKRFHATVSFDTDTGKVFQ
;
A
#
# COMPACT_ATOMS: atom_id res chain seq x y z
N GLU A 1 -19.99 11.53 -0.50
CA GLU A 1 -21.28 10.95 -0.07
C GLU A 1 -22.46 11.77 -0.59
N THR A 2 -22.78 12.89 0.07
CA THR A 2 -23.92 13.75 -0.31
C THR A 2 -23.80 14.31 -1.72
N LEU A 3 -22.62 14.79 -2.12
CA LEU A 3 -22.41 15.37 -3.45
C LEU A 3 -22.53 14.32 -4.58
N PHE A 4 -21.94 13.14 -4.40
CA PHE A 4 -22.06 12.02 -5.35
C PHE A 4 -23.52 11.58 -5.49
N SER A 5 -24.21 11.35 -4.36
CA SER A 5 -25.63 10.97 -4.38
C SER A 5 -26.52 12.05 -4.99
N LEU A 6 -26.21 13.33 -4.78
CA LEU A 6 -26.95 14.44 -5.37
C LEU A 6 -26.77 14.47 -6.89
N ILE A 7 -25.54 14.29 -7.38
CA ILE A 7 -25.26 14.29 -8.81
C ILE A 7 -25.88 13.08 -9.49
N GLY A 8 -25.59 11.86 -9.02
CA GLY A 8 -26.08 10.64 -9.65
C GLY A 8 -27.60 10.43 -9.54
N LYS A 9 -28.22 10.82 -8.41
CA LYS A 9 -29.67 10.57 -8.19
C LYS A 9 -30.58 11.75 -8.51
N ALA A 10 -30.08 12.98 -8.49
CA ALA A 10 -30.89 14.17 -8.79
C ALA A 10 -30.39 14.88 -10.05
N VAL A 11 -29.15 15.36 -10.08
CA VAL A 11 -28.70 16.24 -11.18
C VAL A 11 -28.71 15.51 -12.53
N THR A 12 -28.14 14.30 -12.60
CA THR A 12 -28.05 13.53 -13.86
C THR A 12 -29.44 13.14 -14.41
N PRO A 13 -30.39 12.58 -13.62
CA PRO A 13 -31.73 12.29 -14.11
C PRO A 13 -32.54 13.53 -14.53
N TYR A 14 -32.47 14.63 -13.76
CA TYR A 14 -33.17 15.87 -14.10
C TYR A 14 -32.61 16.51 -15.36
N PHE A 15 -31.28 16.50 -15.55
CA PHE A 15 -30.66 16.98 -16.77
C PHE A 15 -31.11 16.19 -18.00
N LYS A 16 -31.15 14.85 -17.90
CA LYS A 16 -31.65 13.99 -19.00
C LYS A 16 -33.12 14.26 -19.33
N SER A 17 -33.96 14.49 -18.32
CA SER A 17 -35.36 14.87 -18.52
C SER A 17 -35.47 16.24 -19.21
N PHE A 18 -34.70 17.23 -18.77
CA PHE A 18 -34.66 18.57 -19.34
C PHE A 18 -34.25 18.56 -20.82
N ILE A 19 -33.23 17.77 -21.19
CA ILE A 19 -32.81 17.62 -22.60
C ILE A 19 -33.90 16.91 -23.42
N LYS A 20 -34.52 15.85 -22.89
CA LYS A 20 -35.61 15.13 -23.57
C LYS A 20 -36.83 16.02 -23.86
N GLU A 21 -37.09 16.99 -22.99
CA GLU A 21 -38.19 17.95 -23.13
C GLU A 21 -37.80 19.15 -24.03
N SER A 22 -36.51 19.53 -24.02
CA SER A 22 -35.95 20.62 -24.83
C SER A 22 -35.68 20.25 -26.30
N GLY A 23 -35.46 18.96 -26.60
CA GLY A 23 -35.15 18.42 -27.93
C GLY A 23 -36.32 18.44 -28.95
N ARG A 24 -37.36 19.25 -28.72
CA ARG A 24 -38.47 19.46 -29.67
C ARG A 24 -38.24 20.62 -30.65
N GLY A 25 -37.08 21.27 -30.65
CA GLY A 25 -36.80 22.35 -31.59
C GLY A 25 -35.31 22.54 -31.85
N GLU A 26 -34.93 22.44 -33.13
CA GLU A 26 -33.58 22.68 -33.67
C GLU A 26 -32.95 23.95 -33.08
N ARG A 27 -32.03 23.78 -32.11
CA ARG A 27 -31.17 24.86 -31.59
C ARG A 27 -29.78 24.30 -31.32
N ASP A 28 -28.76 25.13 -31.51
CA ASP A 28 -27.34 24.81 -31.24
C ASP A 28 -27.05 24.30 -29.81
N GLY A 29 -27.98 24.46 -28.87
CA GLY A 29 -27.91 23.85 -27.52
C GLY A 29 -27.89 22.32 -27.54
N ASP A 30 -28.41 21.67 -28.59
CA ASP A 30 -28.39 20.22 -28.76
C ASP A 30 -26.96 19.65 -28.91
N LYS A 31 -26.01 20.47 -29.37
CA LYS A 31 -24.60 20.06 -29.48
C LYS A 31 -23.87 20.08 -28.14
N LEU A 32 -24.32 20.91 -27.19
CA LEU A 32 -23.73 21.05 -25.86
C LEU A 32 -24.31 20.05 -24.86
N ALA A 33 -25.54 19.58 -25.08
CA ALA A 33 -26.21 18.57 -24.27
C ALA A 33 -25.36 17.29 -24.04
N PRO A 34 -24.80 16.62 -25.08
CA PRO A 34 -23.95 15.46 -24.88
C PRO A 34 -22.62 15.80 -24.19
N THR A 35 -22.08 17.00 -24.37
CA THR A 35 -20.88 17.45 -23.66
C THR A 35 -21.13 17.63 -22.17
N VAL A 36 -22.27 18.22 -21.79
CA VAL A 36 -22.66 18.37 -20.39
C VAL A 36 -22.98 17.03 -19.75
N GLU A 37 -23.65 16.11 -20.45
CA GLU A 37 -23.89 14.75 -19.96
C GLU A 37 -22.57 14.01 -19.72
N LYS A 38 -21.61 14.12 -20.65
CA LYS A 38 -20.26 13.56 -20.48
C LYS A 38 -19.56 14.16 -19.26
N ASN A 39 -19.59 15.48 -19.08
CA ASN A 39 -18.94 16.14 -17.93
C ASN A 39 -19.60 15.74 -16.59
N LEU A 40 -20.92 15.57 -16.55
CA LEU A 40 -21.62 15.08 -15.36
C LEU A 40 -21.22 13.65 -15.02
N ASN A 41 -21.12 12.76 -16.02
CA ASN A 41 -20.66 11.39 -15.82
C ASN A 41 -19.18 11.35 -15.35
N GLU A 42 -18.31 12.18 -15.94
CA GLU A 42 -16.90 12.30 -15.52
C GLU A 42 -16.78 12.83 -14.09
N ALA A 43 -17.60 13.82 -13.70
CA ALA A 43 -17.65 14.34 -12.35
C ALA A 43 -18.18 13.30 -11.35
N GLU A 44 -19.19 12.50 -11.74
CA GLU A 44 -19.72 11.40 -10.93
C GLU A 44 -18.64 10.33 -10.68
N VAL A 45 -17.90 9.93 -11.71
CA VAL A 45 -16.76 9.01 -11.60
C VAL A 45 -15.65 9.59 -10.74
N ALA A 46 -15.31 10.87 -10.90
CA ALA A 46 -14.29 11.54 -10.09
C ALA A 46 -14.69 11.63 -8.60
N LEU A 47 -15.96 11.91 -8.31
CA LEU A 47 -16.49 11.91 -6.94
C LEU A 47 -16.54 10.51 -6.33
N LEU A 48 -16.83 9.49 -7.14
CA LEU A 48 -16.74 8.10 -6.73
C LEU A 48 -15.29 7.73 -6.38
N HIS A 49 -14.32 8.11 -7.21
CA HIS A 49 -12.90 7.92 -6.93
C HIS A 49 -12.48 8.66 -5.66
N LEU A 50 -12.94 9.89 -5.44
CA LEU A 50 -12.68 10.63 -4.19
C LEU A 50 -13.29 9.94 -2.96
N GLN A 51 -14.47 9.34 -3.10
CA GLN A 51 -15.04 8.53 -2.02
C GLN A 51 -14.23 7.25 -1.78
N GLN A 52 -13.72 6.64 -2.85
CA GLN A 52 -12.92 5.41 -2.75
C GLN A 52 -11.45 5.68 -2.42
N ASN A 53 -11.01 6.94 -2.40
CA ASN A 53 -9.63 7.31 -2.12
C ASN A 53 -9.31 7.11 -0.64
N ILE A 54 -8.95 5.88 -0.31
CA ILE A 54 -8.49 5.46 1.00
C ILE A 54 -7.04 5.07 0.82
N ASP A 55 -6.17 6.07 0.95
CA ASP A 55 -4.74 5.91 0.75
C ASP A 55 -4.13 5.08 1.89
N ILE A 56 -3.96 3.78 1.64
CA ILE A 56 -3.09 2.94 2.46
C ILE A 56 -1.65 3.16 1.96
N PRO A 57 -0.73 3.65 2.79
CA PRO A 57 0.64 3.91 2.38
C PRO A 57 1.34 2.63 1.94
N GLU A 58 2.02 2.69 0.79
CA GLU A 58 2.85 1.58 0.32
C GLU A 58 4.13 1.44 1.15
N ILE A 59 4.45 0.21 1.54
CA ILE A 59 5.68 -0.08 2.29
C ILE A 59 6.79 -0.54 1.35
N ASN A 60 7.92 0.15 1.44
CA ASN A 60 9.16 -0.23 0.76
C ASN A 60 10.23 -0.65 1.78
N LEU A 61 10.59 -1.94 1.77
CA LEU A 61 11.67 -2.50 2.58
C LEU A 61 12.97 -2.43 1.77
N VAL A 62 13.75 -1.38 2.00
CA VAL A 62 15.04 -1.21 1.32
C VAL A 62 16.04 -2.25 1.86
N ILE A 63 16.51 -3.12 0.99
CA ILE A 63 17.48 -4.17 1.30
C ILE A 63 18.91 -3.64 1.12
N ASN A 64 19.84 -4.10 1.96
CA ASN A 64 21.24 -3.74 1.82
C ASN A 64 21.85 -4.38 0.54
N PRO A 65 22.61 -3.62 -0.28
CA PRO A 65 23.18 -4.14 -1.53
C PRO A 65 24.07 -5.39 -1.37
N HIS A 66 24.78 -5.54 -0.25
CA HIS A 66 25.63 -6.71 -0.01
C HIS A 66 24.80 -7.98 0.24
N ILE A 67 23.66 -7.86 0.95
CA ILE A 67 22.70 -8.96 1.13
C ILE A 67 22.13 -9.36 -0.24
N GLN A 68 21.73 -8.37 -1.05
CA GLN A 68 21.20 -8.62 -2.38
C GLN A 68 22.23 -9.30 -3.29
N ALA A 69 23.50 -8.87 -3.24
CA ALA A 69 24.58 -9.48 -4.00
C ALA A 69 24.84 -10.94 -3.57
N ALA A 70 24.81 -11.23 -2.27
CA ALA A 70 24.95 -12.59 -1.75
C ALA A 70 23.81 -13.51 -2.23
N ILE A 71 22.57 -13.02 -2.22
CA ILE A 71 21.39 -13.76 -2.70
C ILE A 71 21.48 -14.00 -4.21
N GLN A 72 21.85 -13.00 -5.00
CA GLN A 72 22.02 -13.17 -6.44
C GLN A 72 23.11 -14.19 -6.77
N LYS A 73 24.21 -14.23 -6.00
CA LYS A 73 25.27 -15.21 -6.19
C LYS A 73 24.78 -16.64 -5.87
N ALA A 74 24.14 -16.83 -4.72
CA ALA A 74 23.59 -18.13 -4.32
C ALA A 74 22.51 -18.62 -5.31
N SER A 75 21.65 -17.72 -5.78
CA SER A 75 20.60 -18.01 -6.76
C SER A 75 21.18 -18.50 -8.10
N LYS A 76 22.28 -17.90 -8.58
CA LYS A 76 23.01 -18.37 -9.77
C LYS A 76 23.59 -19.78 -9.60
N GLU A 77 23.91 -20.15 -8.37
CA GLU A 77 24.40 -21.49 -8.01
C GLU A 77 23.25 -22.48 -7.72
N GLY A 78 21.99 -22.07 -7.91
CA GLY A 78 20.81 -22.93 -7.72
C GLY A 78 20.48 -23.23 -6.25
N ARG A 79 21.01 -22.44 -5.31
CA ARG A 79 20.84 -22.64 -3.86
C ARG A 79 20.35 -21.37 -3.17
N LYS A 80 19.81 -21.54 -1.97
CA LYS A 80 19.51 -20.41 -1.08
C LYS A 80 20.78 -19.83 -0.46
N ALA A 81 20.81 -18.52 -0.28
CA ALA A 81 21.88 -17.82 0.41
C ALA A 81 21.88 -18.17 1.90
N LYS A 82 23.07 -18.23 2.47
CA LYS A 82 23.31 -18.50 3.89
C LYS A 82 24.19 -17.40 4.46
N VAL A 83 24.18 -17.26 5.78
CA VAL A 83 25.04 -16.29 6.48
C VAL A 83 26.53 -16.48 6.14
N THR A 84 26.96 -17.73 5.87
CA THR A 84 28.34 -18.03 5.45
C THR A 84 28.73 -17.39 4.12
N ASP A 85 27.78 -17.06 3.24
CA ASP A 85 28.05 -16.41 1.96
C ASP A 85 28.45 -14.94 2.12
N LEU A 86 28.17 -14.34 3.27
CA LEU A 86 28.57 -12.98 3.61
C LEU A 86 30.02 -12.91 4.11
N GLY A 87 30.62 -14.05 4.48
CA GLY A 87 32.01 -14.13 4.94
C GLY A 87 32.31 -13.18 6.10
N ASP A 88 33.44 -12.48 6.01
CA ASP A 88 33.95 -11.57 7.06
C ASP A 88 33.06 -10.34 7.28
N LEU A 89 32.12 -10.04 6.37
CA LEU A 89 31.18 -8.92 6.55
C LEU A 89 30.31 -9.09 7.79
N VAL A 90 30.04 -10.33 8.20
CA VAL A 90 29.22 -10.63 9.40
C VAL A 90 29.97 -10.26 10.68
N GLU A 91 31.28 -10.09 10.62
CA GLU A 91 32.09 -9.62 11.75
C GLU A 91 32.30 -8.10 11.71
N ASP A 92 32.09 -7.45 10.56
CA ASP A 92 32.25 -6.00 10.40
C ASP A 92 31.16 -5.22 11.19
N PRO A 93 31.55 -4.46 12.23
CA PRO A 93 30.61 -3.66 12.99
C PRO A 93 29.92 -2.59 12.15
N GLN A 94 30.56 -2.05 11.10
CA GLN A 94 29.96 -1.01 10.26
C GLN A 94 28.82 -1.59 9.41
N PHE A 95 29.06 -2.72 8.74
CA PHE A 95 28.04 -3.46 8.02
C PHE A 95 26.85 -3.84 8.91
N LEU A 96 27.12 -4.44 10.07
CA LEU A 96 26.05 -4.84 11.00
C LEU A 96 25.24 -3.63 11.53
N ASN A 97 25.89 -2.47 11.72
CA ASN A 97 25.20 -1.21 12.08
C ASN A 97 24.27 -0.75 10.95
N SER A 98 24.73 -0.83 9.70
CA SER A 98 23.90 -0.54 8.53
C SER A 98 22.67 -1.45 8.49
N LEU A 99 22.84 -2.77 8.62
CA LEU A 99 21.73 -3.72 8.65
C LEU A 99 20.73 -3.43 9.78
N GLN A 100 21.23 -3.17 11.00
CA GLN A 100 20.39 -2.83 12.14
C GLN A 100 19.57 -1.55 11.90
N SER A 101 20.18 -0.51 11.33
CA SER A 101 19.46 0.71 10.97
C SER A 101 18.37 0.45 9.90
N GLY A 102 18.66 -0.41 8.93
CA GLY A 102 17.70 -0.86 7.92
C GLY A 102 16.50 -1.57 8.54
N VAL A 103 16.74 -2.53 9.42
CA VAL A 103 15.69 -3.25 10.16
C VAL A 103 14.83 -2.27 10.99
N ASN A 104 15.46 -1.33 11.70
CA ASN A 104 14.72 -0.31 12.45
C ASN A 104 13.84 0.57 11.55
N ARG A 105 14.29 0.86 10.32
CA ARG A 105 13.48 1.56 9.32
C ARG A 105 12.31 0.70 8.86
N TRP A 106 12.52 -0.60 8.62
CA TRP A 106 11.46 -1.53 8.27
C TRP A 106 10.38 -1.59 9.36
N ILE A 107 10.76 -1.65 10.64
CA ILE A 107 9.81 -1.61 11.76
C ILE A 107 8.96 -0.33 11.70
N LYS A 108 9.57 0.83 11.44
CA LYS A 108 8.84 2.10 11.32
C LYS A 108 7.87 2.10 10.14
N GLU A 109 8.29 1.62 8.97
CA GLU A 109 7.43 1.54 7.79
C GLU A 109 6.25 0.58 8.01
N ILE A 110 6.50 -0.61 8.59
CA ILE A 110 5.44 -1.57 8.91
C ILE A 110 4.45 -0.95 9.89
N ARG A 111 4.93 -0.30 10.96
CA ARG A 111 4.07 0.39 11.94
C ARG A 111 3.16 1.45 11.34
N LYS A 112 3.51 2.08 10.21
CA LYS A 112 2.63 3.05 9.53
C LYS A 112 1.36 2.39 9.02
N VAL A 113 1.43 1.13 8.60
CA VAL A 113 0.27 0.40 8.08
C VAL A 113 -0.44 -0.35 9.20
N THR A 114 0.30 -0.96 10.12
CA THR A 114 -0.30 -1.82 11.16
C THR A 114 -1.01 -1.03 12.26
N LYS A 115 -0.72 0.27 12.39
CA LYS A 115 -1.44 1.19 13.28
C LYS A 115 -2.45 2.07 12.54
N LEU A 116 -2.78 1.76 11.29
CA LEU A 116 -3.86 2.46 10.60
C LEU A 116 -5.17 2.06 11.26
N GLU A 117 -5.74 3.03 11.97
CA GLU A 117 -7.08 2.96 12.50
C GLU A 117 -7.95 3.94 11.72
N ARG A 118 -9.18 3.52 11.46
CA ARG A 118 -10.21 4.36 10.85
C ARG A 118 -11.16 4.80 11.96
N ASP A 119 -11.54 6.08 11.93
CA ASP A 119 -12.54 6.62 12.86
C ASP A 119 -13.92 5.95 12.60
N PRO A 120 -14.50 5.26 13.61
CA PRO A 120 -15.80 4.59 13.49
C PRO A 120 -16.97 5.52 13.14
N GLY A 121 -16.86 6.83 13.45
CA GLY A 121 -17.88 7.83 13.15
C GLY A 121 -17.77 8.46 11.76
N SER A 122 -16.72 8.12 11.00
CA SER A 122 -16.39 8.79 9.74
C SER A 122 -16.77 7.99 8.49
N GLY A 123 -17.20 8.69 7.44
CA GLY A 123 -17.45 8.12 6.11
C GLY A 123 -18.63 7.13 6.01
N SER A 124 -18.72 6.39 4.90
CA SER A 124 -19.75 5.37 4.71
C SER A 124 -19.28 3.95 4.99
N SER A 125 -20.24 3.03 5.15
CA SER A 125 -20.00 1.58 5.21
C SER A 125 -19.25 1.05 3.99
N LEU A 126 -19.45 1.65 2.80
CA LEU A 126 -18.70 1.27 1.60
C LEU A 126 -17.21 1.64 1.75
N GLN A 127 -16.93 2.86 2.23
CA GLN A 127 -15.57 3.28 2.53
C GLN A 127 -14.92 2.42 3.61
N GLU A 128 -15.69 2.03 4.63
CA GLU A 128 -15.21 1.11 5.66
C GLU A 128 -14.81 -0.25 5.07
N MET A 129 -15.68 -0.87 4.27
CA MET A 129 -15.37 -2.13 3.60
C MET A 129 -14.13 -2.01 2.70
N THR A 130 -14.02 -0.93 1.92
CA THR A 130 -12.86 -0.68 1.05
C THR A 130 -11.57 -0.47 1.86
N PHE A 131 -11.63 0.26 2.99
CA PHE A 131 -10.49 0.44 3.89
C PHE A 131 -9.98 -0.89 4.41
N TRP A 132 -10.86 -1.72 4.98
CA TRP A 132 -10.46 -3.00 5.56
C TRP A 132 -9.90 -3.95 4.51
N LEU A 133 -10.49 -4.00 3.31
CA LEU A 133 -9.97 -4.81 2.20
C LEU A 133 -8.58 -4.36 1.73
N ASN A 134 -8.37 -3.04 1.61
CA ASN A 134 -7.07 -2.50 1.20
C ASN A 134 -6.01 -2.68 2.29
N LEU A 135 -6.39 -2.52 3.56
CA LEU A 135 -5.52 -2.78 4.71
C LEU A 135 -5.11 -4.25 4.77
N GLU A 136 -6.06 -5.18 4.61
CA GLU A 136 -5.78 -6.62 4.55
C GLU A 136 -4.77 -6.95 3.45
N ARG A 137 -4.99 -6.46 2.22
CA ARG A 137 -4.06 -6.66 1.11
C ARG A 137 -2.68 -6.09 1.39
N ALA A 138 -2.61 -4.92 2.02
CA ALA A 138 -1.34 -4.31 2.40
C ALA A 138 -0.60 -5.15 3.45
N LEU A 139 -1.32 -5.61 4.48
CA LEU A 139 -0.79 -6.50 5.52
C LEU A 139 -0.30 -7.84 4.94
N GLN A 140 -1.03 -8.44 4.02
CA GLN A 140 -0.60 -9.66 3.31
C GLN A 140 0.69 -9.43 2.50
N LYS A 141 0.82 -8.29 1.81
CA LYS A 141 2.07 -7.94 1.11
C LYS A 141 3.25 -7.77 2.08
N ILE A 142 3.01 -7.20 3.27
CA ILE A 142 4.05 -7.09 4.31
C ILE A 142 4.48 -8.48 4.77
N LEU A 143 3.54 -9.40 5.01
CA LEU A 143 3.85 -10.78 5.40
C LEU A 143 4.72 -11.48 4.35
N GLN A 144 4.34 -11.41 3.08
CA GLN A 144 5.13 -11.98 1.99
C GLN A 144 6.54 -11.39 1.94
N LYS A 145 6.68 -10.07 2.11
CA LYS A 145 8.00 -9.42 2.17
C LYS A 145 8.80 -9.83 3.41
N ARG A 146 8.15 -10.05 4.56
CA ARG A 146 8.81 -10.53 5.78
C ARG A 146 9.39 -11.93 5.61
N GLU A 147 8.69 -12.79 4.88
CA GLU A 147 9.10 -14.15 4.55
C GLU A 147 10.11 -14.23 3.41
N SER A 148 10.47 -13.08 2.81
CA SER A 148 11.48 -13.03 1.75
C SER A 148 12.85 -13.49 2.23
N GLU A 149 13.64 -14.01 1.28
CA GLU A 149 14.99 -14.49 1.54
C GLU A 149 15.91 -13.34 1.99
N GLU A 150 15.69 -12.14 1.45
CA GLU A 150 16.40 -10.91 1.80
C GLU A 150 16.24 -10.53 3.27
N VAL A 151 14.99 -10.53 3.76
CA VAL A 151 14.70 -10.19 5.17
C VAL A 151 15.22 -11.29 6.09
N THR A 152 15.00 -12.55 5.72
CA THR A 152 15.47 -13.71 6.50
C THR A 152 16.99 -13.69 6.66
N LEU A 153 17.74 -13.56 5.56
CA LEU A 153 19.20 -13.52 5.58
C LEU A 153 19.73 -12.33 6.38
N THR A 154 19.09 -11.16 6.28
CA THR A 154 19.46 -9.96 7.05
C THR A 154 19.31 -10.21 8.56
N LEU A 155 18.20 -10.82 8.98
CA LEU A 155 17.96 -11.12 10.40
C LEU A 155 18.92 -12.20 10.91
N GLU A 156 19.23 -13.22 10.11
CA GLU A 156 20.22 -14.25 10.45
C GLU A 156 21.64 -13.68 10.58
N ALA A 157 22.04 -12.78 9.67
CA ALA A 157 23.34 -12.09 9.74
C ALA A 157 23.46 -11.26 11.04
N LEU A 158 22.40 -10.53 11.42
CA LEU A 158 22.35 -9.80 12.69
C LEU A 158 22.42 -10.73 13.92
N LYS A 159 21.75 -11.90 13.88
CA LYS A 159 21.85 -12.92 14.95
C LYS A 159 23.28 -13.46 15.08
N CYS A 160 23.94 -13.77 13.96
CA CYS A 160 25.32 -14.25 13.94
C CYS A 160 26.30 -13.20 14.51
N GLY A 161 26.13 -11.93 14.12
CA GLY A 161 26.87 -10.79 14.66
C GLY A 161 26.50 -10.38 16.10
N LYS A 162 25.78 -11.23 16.86
CA LYS A 162 25.33 -11.01 18.24
C LYS A 162 24.43 -9.77 18.47
N ARG A 163 23.73 -9.30 17.43
CA ARG A 163 22.85 -8.11 17.50
C ARG A 163 21.38 -8.46 17.70
N PHE A 164 21.09 -9.10 18.83
CA PHE A 164 19.76 -9.65 19.12
C PHE A 164 18.66 -8.60 19.29
N HIS A 165 18.99 -7.38 19.74
CA HIS A 165 17.97 -6.34 19.97
C HIS A 165 17.18 -6.00 18.70
N ALA A 166 17.84 -5.90 17.55
CA ALA A 166 17.18 -5.55 16.30
C ALA A 166 16.24 -6.67 15.82
N THR A 167 16.68 -7.93 15.96
CA THR A 167 15.92 -9.10 15.50
C THR A 167 14.73 -9.37 16.40
N VAL A 168 14.90 -9.27 17.72
CA VAL A 168 13.81 -9.44 18.69
C VAL A 168 12.80 -8.31 18.57
N SER A 169 13.24 -7.06 18.37
CA SER A 169 12.33 -5.92 18.15
C SER A 169 11.52 -6.12 16.87
N PHE A 170 12.16 -6.54 15.78
CA PHE A 170 11.47 -6.81 14.53
C PHE A 170 10.42 -7.91 14.70
N ASP A 171 10.76 -9.04 15.32
CA ASP A 171 9.81 -10.14 15.53
C ASP A 171 8.67 -9.74 16.48
N THR A 172 8.94 -8.98 17.53
CA THR A 172 7.90 -8.55 18.49
C THR A 172 6.95 -7.52 17.87
N ASP A 173 7.50 -6.55 17.13
CA ASP A 173 6.73 -5.45 16.54
C ASP A 173 5.98 -5.85 15.28
N THR A 174 6.48 -6.84 14.55
CA THR A 174 5.82 -7.36 13.35
C THR A 174 4.99 -8.61 13.63
N GLY A 175 5.31 -9.41 14.64
CA GLY A 175 4.59 -10.64 14.97
C GLY A 175 3.27 -10.44 15.72
N LYS A 176 3.18 -9.41 16.59
CA LYS A 176 1.94 -9.07 17.31
C LYS A 176 0.81 -8.56 16.42
N VAL A 177 1.11 -8.22 15.17
CA VAL A 177 0.14 -7.72 14.20
C VAL A 177 -0.71 -8.86 13.63
N PHE A 178 -0.27 -10.12 13.79
CA PHE A 178 -0.85 -11.29 13.13
C PHE A 178 -1.33 -12.39 14.10
N GLN A 179 -1.41 -12.08 15.40
CA GLN A 179 -2.08 -12.90 16.43
C GLN A 179 -3.34 -12.19 16.90
#